data_AF-A0A8H7RD36-F1
#
_entry.id   AF-A0A8H7RD36-F1
#
_cell.length_a   1.000
_cell.length_b   1.000
_cell.length_c   1.000
_cell.angle_alpha   90.00
_cell.angle_beta   90.00
_cell.angle_gamma   90.00
#
_symmetry.space_group_name_H-M   'P 1'
#
loop_
_entity.id
_entity.type
_entity.pdbx_description
1 polymer ?
#
loop_
_entity_poly.entity_id
_entity_poly.type
_entity_poly.pdbx_seq_one_letter_code
_entity_poly.pdbx_strand_id
1 'polypeptide(L)'
;MDIVPLNPFMPLPNCGNNTDYDQKSEGNISCDDLHQKIIALRVYFIFIILNFLFIVLSTTYYLYRNISAKWAQTSEPTIHLNHQLISRQWQTYSLKKRGLFGTILGAVGHLIFSTTVLLYQTIVNSYTCEIFLWGPMIGFYIWTYAMIWRTVRLHLLFGLNRLQQKIADHTISEDKEYQWFMQHRGRATRYHVCIFLFSCIIIIVIIIVAEATSIRVNGKSRCQIYWGNYMVLSMVIFFFLAVVPFIVWYIRGDDDAHGIRKELWVTVGVSSICFTTCIAWLALFEFPTYSQPAGVQGVFGPSNWLIIVTTTSHVMAVIMPLFETLSLDDQVKRKSNTSKAHCRFATEEASSSASLPSQKLELTTESLHNALADPDTLRTLQSWAVKDFSVENILFYDRYLHLLQGIRPNDNILDTPLEIDQIPEVIDFYNTFIAEYSPLQVNISHTARSAIDAIMEQITQQEQQEQQQQQQQQQQQQQQQQQQEQQQQQQQQEQQQQEQQQQQQQQQQQQQQQQQQQQQQQQQQQQQQQQQQKQKQKQKQKIKPASTKYVIPLTTSTNDPYMQLPIELTSVTPYDAKRTALATSSTTTLINTPKITLQVFEPARSEVFWNIFSGLFPKVVAAANSDD
;
A
#
# COMPACT_ATOMS: atom_id res chain seq x y z
N MET A 1 50.27 28.22 -23.86
CA MET A 1 50.19 29.04 -22.63
C MET A 1 49.60 28.15 -21.58
N ASP A 2 50.47 27.43 -20.90
CA ASP A 2 50.06 26.41 -19.93
C ASP A 2 49.98 27.09 -18.56
N ILE A 3 48.73 27.34 -18.15
CA ILE A 3 48.42 28.05 -16.91
C ILE A 3 48.89 27.19 -15.74
N VAL A 4 49.71 27.75 -14.85
CA VAL A 4 50.14 27.09 -13.61
C VAL A 4 48.89 26.81 -12.76
N PRO A 5 48.54 25.53 -12.46
CA PRO A 5 47.28 25.20 -11.82
C PRO A 5 47.29 25.55 -10.33
N LEU A 6 46.48 26.54 -9.97
CA LEU A 6 46.20 26.91 -8.57
C LEU A 6 45.69 25.68 -7.79
N ASN A 7 46.35 25.37 -6.68
CA ASN A 7 46.04 24.22 -5.83
C ASN A 7 46.30 24.56 -4.34
N PRO A 8 45.67 23.85 -3.37
CA PRO A 8 45.76 24.20 -1.95
C PRO A 8 47.15 24.00 -1.33
N PHE A 9 48.03 23.23 -1.97
CA PHE A 9 49.35 22.86 -1.45
C PHE A 9 50.45 23.88 -1.81
N MET A 10 50.16 24.88 -2.64
CA MET A 10 51.10 25.98 -2.93
C MET A 10 51.46 26.74 -1.65
N PRO A 11 52.71 27.27 -1.53
CA PRO A 11 53.07 28.19 -0.45
C PRO A 11 52.20 29.46 -0.53
N LEU A 12 51.97 30.11 0.62
CA LEU A 12 51.31 31.42 0.65
C LEU A 12 52.33 32.48 0.18
N PRO A 13 51.99 33.38 -0.76
CA PRO A 13 52.87 34.46 -1.16
C PRO A 13 53.00 35.48 -0.02
N ASN A 14 54.21 36.00 0.18
CA ASN A 14 54.48 36.99 1.23
C ASN A 14 54.32 38.42 0.69
N CYS A 15 53.08 38.91 0.66
CA CYS A 15 52.74 40.23 0.13
C CYS A 15 53.21 41.42 1.00
N GLY A 16 53.96 41.18 2.09
CA GLY A 16 54.49 42.24 2.95
C GLY A 16 55.75 42.95 2.43
N ASN A 17 56.52 42.33 1.53
CA ASN A 17 57.78 42.89 1.01
C ASN A 17 57.64 43.29 -0.46
N ASN A 18 57.35 44.57 -0.69
CA ASN A 18 56.82 45.10 -1.94
C ASN A 18 57.88 45.37 -3.04
N THR A 19 58.86 44.47 -3.24
CA THR A 19 60.07 44.74 -4.04
C THR A 19 60.56 43.63 -4.98
N ASP A 20 59.93 42.45 -5.05
CA ASP A 20 60.48 41.32 -5.85
C ASP A 20 59.44 40.50 -6.67
N TYR A 21 58.15 40.91 -6.67
CA TYR A 21 57.09 40.23 -7.44
C TYR A 21 56.52 41.02 -8.63
N ASP A 22 56.86 42.31 -8.77
CA ASP A 22 56.34 43.20 -9.83
C ASP A 22 56.89 42.91 -11.25
N GLN A 23 57.83 41.98 -11.43
CA GLN A 23 58.48 41.74 -12.74
C GLN A 23 58.47 40.30 -13.26
N LYS A 24 57.95 39.30 -12.54
CA LYS A 24 57.86 37.91 -13.04
C LYS A 24 56.57 37.17 -12.68
N SER A 25 55.45 37.64 -13.21
CA SER A 25 54.38 36.72 -13.64
C SER A 25 53.78 37.20 -14.96
N GLU A 26 53.66 36.30 -15.94
CA GLU A 26 52.98 36.57 -17.22
C GLU A 26 51.46 36.49 -17.02
N GLY A 27 50.85 37.50 -16.39
CA GLY A 27 49.39 37.63 -16.41
C GLY A 27 48.68 38.18 -15.16
N ASN A 28 49.01 39.39 -14.71
CA ASN A 28 48.03 40.33 -14.14
C ASN A 28 47.17 39.86 -12.93
N ILE A 29 47.69 38.99 -12.04
CA ILE A 29 47.04 38.59 -10.77
C ILE A 29 47.70 39.35 -9.60
N SER A 30 46.89 39.96 -8.73
CA SER A 30 47.40 40.63 -7.51
C SER A 30 47.89 39.63 -6.45
N CYS A 31 48.93 39.99 -5.70
CA CYS A 31 49.46 39.17 -4.60
C CYS A 31 48.39 38.85 -3.55
N ASP A 32 47.58 39.84 -3.15
CA ASP A 32 46.53 39.66 -2.16
C ASP A 32 45.38 38.78 -2.67
N ASP A 33 45.03 38.88 -3.96
CA ASP A 33 44.01 38.04 -4.58
C ASP A 33 44.48 36.58 -4.67
N LEU A 34 45.74 36.36 -5.10
CA LEU A 34 46.40 35.05 -5.05
C LEU A 34 46.45 34.48 -3.62
N HIS A 35 46.78 35.31 -2.63
CA HIS A 35 46.84 34.92 -1.22
C HIS A 35 45.47 34.49 -0.69
N GLN A 36 44.42 35.31 -0.91
CA GLN A 36 43.04 34.99 -0.54
C GLN A 36 42.54 33.73 -1.26
N LYS A 37 42.87 33.56 -2.55
CA LYS A 37 42.51 32.37 -3.30
C LYS A 37 43.12 31.11 -2.69
N ILE A 38 44.42 31.09 -2.39
CA ILE A 38 45.08 29.92 -1.80
C ILE A 38 44.48 29.57 -0.43
N ILE A 39 44.12 30.57 0.40
CA ILE A 39 43.39 30.35 1.66
C ILE A 39 42.05 29.68 1.38
N ALA A 40 41.26 30.19 0.43
CA ALA A 40 39.97 29.60 0.05
C ALA A 40 40.12 28.15 -0.44
N LEU A 41 41.10 27.85 -1.31
CA LEU A 41 41.37 26.47 -1.78
C LEU A 41 41.61 25.50 -0.61
N ARG A 42 42.38 25.93 0.40
CA ARG A 42 42.66 25.12 1.61
C ARG A 42 41.41 24.90 2.46
N VAL A 43 40.57 25.92 2.61
CA VAL A 43 39.29 25.81 3.32
C VAL A 43 38.35 24.83 2.61
N TYR A 44 38.20 24.92 1.28
CA TYR A 44 37.43 23.94 0.52
C TYR A 44 38.00 22.51 0.61
N PHE A 45 39.33 22.35 0.58
CA PHE A 45 39.97 21.03 0.71
C PHE A 45 39.66 20.37 2.08
N ILE A 46 39.68 21.15 3.16
CA ILE A 46 39.23 20.70 4.48
C ILE A 46 37.74 20.33 4.46
N PHE A 47 36.89 21.16 3.83
CA PHE A 47 35.46 20.84 3.70
C PHE A 47 35.18 19.57 2.89
N ILE A 48 35.94 19.23 1.85
CA ILE A 48 35.80 17.94 1.13
C ILE A 48 35.94 16.77 2.10
N ILE A 49 37.01 16.77 2.92
CA ILE A 49 37.32 15.70 3.87
C ILE A 49 36.23 15.61 4.95
N LEU A 50 35.85 16.75 5.54
CA LEU A 50 34.81 16.80 6.58
C LEU A 50 33.44 16.36 6.03
N ASN A 51 33.06 16.80 4.83
CA ASN A 51 31.81 16.43 4.16
C ASN A 51 31.76 14.92 3.86
N PHE A 52 32.83 14.36 3.30
CA PHE A 52 32.92 12.93 3.03
C PHE A 52 32.78 12.10 4.32
N LEU A 53 33.55 12.44 5.36
CA LEU A 53 33.49 11.75 6.65
C LEU A 53 32.10 11.89 7.30
N PHE A 54 31.52 13.08 7.32
CA PHE A 54 30.19 13.35 7.87
C PHE A 54 29.12 12.48 7.20
N ILE A 55 29.04 12.48 5.86
CA ILE A 55 28.03 11.72 5.13
C ILE A 55 28.27 10.21 5.28
N VAL A 56 29.49 9.74 5.08
CA VAL A 56 29.79 8.29 5.08
C VAL A 56 29.61 7.69 6.47
N LEU A 57 30.13 8.33 7.53
CA LEU A 57 30.02 7.80 8.89
C LEU A 57 28.57 7.80 9.39
N SER A 58 27.82 8.88 9.15
CA SER A 58 26.40 8.95 9.56
C SER A 58 25.52 7.97 8.80
N THR A 59 25.71 7.83 7.47
CA THR A 59 24.96 6.85 6.66
C THR A 59 25.31 5.42 7.06
N THR A 60 26.58 5.13 7.33
CA THR A 60 27.02 3.79 7.79
C THR A 60 26.44 3.47 9.17
N TYR A 61 26.39 4.44 10.09
CA TYR A 61 25.76 4.24 11.40
C TYR A 61 24.24 4.08 11.31
N TYR A 62 23.57 4.82 10.42
CA TYR A 62 22.15 4.64 10.10
C TYR A 62 21.88 3.23 9.54
N LEU A 63 22.70 2.77 8.58
CA LEU A 63 22.63 1.42 8.02
C LEU A 63 22.81 0.35 9.10
N TYR A 64 23.84 0.47 9.93
CA TYR A 64 24.09 -0.43 11.05
C TYR A 64 22.88 -0.49 12.00
N ARG A 65 22.37 0.65 12.46
CA ARG A 65 21.18 0.71 13.32
C ARG A 65 19.94 0.11 12.66
N ASN A 66 19.67 0.41 11.39
CA ASN A 66 18.52 -0.10 10.64
C ASN A 66 18.59 -1.62 10.40
N ILE A 67 19.80 -2.17 10.23
CA ILE A 67 20.04 -3.61 10.07
C ILE A 67 19.96 -4.32 11.42
N SER A 68 20.61 -3.82 12.49
CA SER A 68 20.49 -4.39 13.84
C SER A 68 19.04 -4.41 14.33
N ALA A 69 18.27 -3.37 14.02
CA ALA A 69 16.83 -3.30 14.24
C ALA A 69 16.05 -4.46 13.60
N LYS A 70 16.46 -4.93 12.40
CA LYS A 70 15.84 -6.09 11.74
C LYS A 70 16.08 -7.39 12.51
N TRP A 71 17.32 -7.63 12.97
CA TRP A 71 17.69 -8.86 13.67
C TRP A 71 17.03 -8.98 15.05
N ALA A 72 16.89 -7.87 15.77
CA ALA A 72 16.22 -7.83 17.08
C ALA A 72 14.71 -8.18 17.01
N GLN A 73 14.05 -7.93 15.86
CA GLN A 73 12.65 -8.31 15.67
C GLN A 73 12.44 -9.81 15.35
N THR A 74 13.51 -10.53 14.98
CA THR A 74 13.44 -11.95 14.60
C THR A 74 13.79 -12.94 15.71
N SER A 75 14.15 -12.48 16.92
CA SER A 75 14.79 -13.33 17.94
C SER A 75 13.94 -13.70 19.15
N GLU A 76 12.97 -12.88 19.59
CA GLU A 76 12.26 -13.10 20.86
C GLU A 76 10.76 -12.72 20.79
N PRO A 77 9.84 -13.54 21.36
CA PRO A 77 8.46 -13.12 21.61
C PRO A 77 8.42 -11.97 22.62
N THR A 78 7.64 -10.92 22.35
CA THR A 78 7.66 -9.64 23.08
C THR A 78 7.00 -9.69 24.48
N ILE A 79 6.85 -10.88 25.08
CA ILE A 79 5.88 -11.16 26.14
C ILE A 79 6.26 -10.59 27.53
N HIS A 80 7.55 -10.29 27.79
CA HIS A 80 8.03 -9.73 29.06
C HIS A 80 9.08 -8.63 28.90
N LEU A 81 8.76 -7.56 28.17
CA LEU A 81 9.67 -6.43 28.01
C LEU A 81 9.53 -5.37 29.13
N ASN A 82 10.66 -5.09 29.79
CA ASN A 82 10.82 -3.91 30.65
C ASN A 82 10.63 -2.62 29.81
N HIS A 83 10.04 -1.58 30.40
CA HIS A 83 9.81 -0.25 29.81
C HIS A 83 11.04 0.35 29.09
N GLN A 84 12.26 0.00 29.52
CA GLN A 84 13.51 0.38 28.83
C GLN A 84 13.72 -0.33 27.47
N LEU A 85 13.33 -1.61 27.37
CA LEU A 85 13.41 -2.39 26.13
C LEU A 85 12.31 -1.97 25.14
N ILE A 86 11.09 -1.71 25.64
CA ILE A 86 9.98 -1.18 24.82
C ILE A 86 10.42 0.10 24.09
N SER A 87 11.05 1.03 24.80
CA SER A 87 11.58 2.27 24.21
C SER A 87 12.62 2.03 23.11
N ARG A 88 13.39 0.93 23.15
CA ARG A 88 14.40 0.57 22.13
C ARG A 88 13.78 -0.16 20.93
N GLN A 89 12.73 -0.96 21.16
CA GLN A 89 11.94 -1.60 20.10
C GLN A 89 11.12 -0.58 19.30
N TRP A 90 10.55 0.41 19.96
CA TRP A 90 9.85 1.55 19.35
C TRP A 90 10.76 2.36 18.39
N GLN A 91 11.97 2.72 18.83
CA GLN A 91 13.00 3.38 18.00
C GLN A 91 13.36 2.56 16.75
N THR A 92 13.58 1.26 16.96
CA THR A 92 13.83 0.23 15.94
C THR A 92 12.71 0.20 14.88
N TYR A 93 11.45 0.25 15.31
CA TYR A 93 10.28 0.23 14.44
C TYR A 93 10.14 1.53 13.62
N SER A 94 10.40 2.70 14.24
CA SER A 94 10.31 4.00 13.54
C SER A 94 11.33 4.13 12.41
N LEU A 95 12.59 3.71 12.63
CA LEU A 95 13.63 3.68 11.59
C LEU A 95 13.28 2.73 10.43
N LYS A 96 12.60 1.61 10.72
CA LYS A 96 12.11 0.65 9.71
C LYS A 96 11.05 1.28 8.80
N LYS A 97 10.07 1.99 9.38
CA LYS A 97 8.96 2.64 8.67
C LYS A 97 9.44 3.78 7.73
N ARG A 98 10.45 4.56 8.12
CA ARG A 98 11.06 5.59 7.21
C ARG A 98 11.54 5.01 5.88
N GLY A 99 12.06 3.78 5.87
CA GLY A 99 12.30 2.99 4.66
C GLY A 99 13.66 3.25 4.00
N LEU A 100 14.44 2.18 3.84
CA LEU A 100 15.89 2.28 3.64
C LEU A 100 16.33 2.85 2.27
N PHE A 101 15.68 2.45 1.18
CA PHE A 101 16.09 2.79 -0.19
C PHE A 101 16.16 4.31 -0.43
N GLY A 102 15.13 5.06 -0.04
CA GLY A 102 15.08 6.52 -0.23
C GLY A 102 16.15 7.27 0.56
N THR A 103 16.43 6.84 1.80
CA THR A 103 17.45 7.46 2.66
C THR A 103 18.87 7.20 2.15
N ILE A 104 19.20 5.96 1.76
CA ILE A 104 20.51 5.67 1.13
C ILE A 104 20.67 6.49 -0.16
N LEU A 105 19.67 6.45 -1.03
CA LEU A 105 19.75 7.10 -2.33
C LEU A 105 19.91 8.62 -2.21
N GLY A 106 19.22 9.24 -1.24
CA GLY A 106 19.40 10.65 -0.89
C GLY A 106 20.80 10.97 -0.38
N ALA A 107 21.37 10.12 0.49
CA ALA A 107 22.73 10.28 1.01
C ALA A 107 23.81 10.08 -0.07
N VAL A 108 23.62 9.14 -1.01
CA VAL A 108 24.51 8.91 -2.16
C VAL A 108 24.45 10.07 -3.15
N GLY A 109 23.25 10.55 -3.47
CA GLY A 109 23.06 11.73 -4.31
C GLY A 109 23.71 12.98 -3.69
N HIS A 110 23.52 13.18 -2.39
CA HIS A 110 24.22 14.23 -1.64
C HIS A 110 25.74 14.07 -1.72
N LEU A 111 26.29 12.89 -1.41
CA LEU A 111 27.74 12.66 -1.43
C LEU A 111 28.37 12.98 -2.78
N ILE A 112 27.76 12.52 -3.88
CA ILE A 112 28.23 12.80 -5.24
C ILE A 112 28.13 14.30 -5.54
N PHE A 113 27.00 14.93 -5.22
CA PHE A 113 26.78 16.36 -5.45
C PHE A 113 27.77 17.24 -4.69
N SER A 114 27.79 17.16 -3.36
CA SER A 114 28.61 18.06 -2.54
C SER A 114 30.10 17.83 -2.74
N THR A 115 30.55 16.57 -2.88
CA THR A 115 31.97 16.28 -3.14
C THR A 115 32.43 16.84 -4.48
N THR A 116 31.62 16.76 -5.55
CA THR A 116 32.04 17.26 -6.88
C THR A 116 31.95 18.77 -7.02
N VAL A 117 30.99 19.43 -6.36
CA VAL A 117 30.95 20.90 -6.25
C VAL A 117 32.14 21.43 -5.43
N LEU A 118 32.47 20.81 -4.29
CA LEU A 118 33.62 21.22 -3.48
C LEU A 118 34.96 20.94 -4.19
N LEU A 119 35.08 19.80 -4.87
CA LEU A 119 36.29 19.45 -5.64
C LEU A 119 36.57 20.47 -6.76
N TYR A 120 35.53 20.92 -7.47
CA TYR A 120 35.64 21.99 -8.47
C TYR A 120 36.21 23.30 -7.90
N GLN A 121 35.91 23.63 -6.65
CA GLN A 121 36.47 24.80 -5.97
C GLN A 121 37.92 24.63 -5.51
N THR A 122 38.51 23.43 -5.58
CA THR A 122 39.88 23.15 -5.08
C THR A 122 40.94 22.91 -6.15
N ILE A 123 40.58 22.36 -7.32
CA ILE A 123 41.54 21.93 -8.36
C ILE A 123 41.00 22.38 -9.73
N VAL A 124 41.53 23.47 -10.28
CA VAL A 124 41.07 23.99 -11.58
C VAL A 124 41.88 23.38 -12.73
N ASN A 125 41.59 22.13 -13.07
CA ASN A 125 42.18 21.40 -14.19
C ASN A 125 41.14 21.16 -15.30
N SER A 126 41.61 20.87 -16.53
CA SER A 126 40.74 20.51 -17.67
C SER A 126 39.77 19.37 -17.35
N TYR A 127 40.25 18.32 -16.67
CA TYR A 127 39.42 17.19 -16.21
C TYR A 127 38.41 17.56 -15.12
N THR A 128 38.66 18.60 -14.31
CA THR A 128 37.71 19.01 -13.26
C THR A 128 36.43 19.60 -13.86
N CYS A 129 36.49 20.17 -15.07
CA CYS A 129 35.30 20.60 -15.80
C CYS A 129 34.40 19.45 -16.23
N GLU A 130 34.98 18.32 -16.62
CA GLU A 130 34.23 17.09 -16.91
C GLU A 130 33.56 16.60 -15.60
N ILE A 131 34.30 16.56 -14.48
CA ILE A 131 33.77 16.19 -13.16
C ILE A 131 32.66 17.15 -12.67
N PHE A 132 32.77 18.45 -12.91
CA PHE A 132 31.78 19.46 -12.49
C PHE A 132 30.56 19.56 -13.42
N LEU A 133 30.63 19.03 -14.64
CA LEU A 133 29.42 18.83 -15.45
C LEU A 133 28.68 17.56 -14.99
N TRP A 134 29.39 16.43 -14.89
CA TRP A 134 28.78 15.12 -14.65
C TRP A 134 28.35 14.93 -13.19
N GLY A 135 29.20 15.31 -12.23
CA GLY A 135 29.00 15.10 -10.80
C GLY A 135 27.75 15.77 -10.23
N PRO A 136 27.59 17.09 -10.41
CA PRO A 136 26.39 17.80 -9.97
C PRO A 136 25.11 17.30 -10.66
N MET A 137 25.16 16.98 -11.96
CA MET A 137 24.01 16.40 -12.67
C MET A 137 23.60 15.05 -12.07
N ILE A 138 24.53 14.12 -11.89
CA ILE A 138 24.25 12.79 -11.31
C ILE A 138 23.78 12.93 -9.86
N GLY A 139 24.50 13.67 -9.02
CA GLY A 139 24.23 13.81 -7.60
C GLY A 139 22.90 14.51 -7.30
N PHE A 140 22.65 15.67 -7.93
CA PHE A 140 21.40 16.42 -7.72
C PHE A 140 20.19 15.65 -8.28
N TYR A 141 20.35 14.95 -9.40
CA TYR A 141 19.32 14.09 -9.96
C TYR A 141 18.95 12.94 -9.00
N ILE A 142 19.95 12.20 -8.52
CA ILE A 142 19.76 11.08 -7.58
C ILE A 142 19.11 11.57 -6.27
N TRP A 143 19.56 12.70 -5.73
CA TRP A 143 18.97 13.30 -4.53
C TRP A 143 17.51 13.75 -4.76
N THR A 144 17.22 14.37 -5.91
CA THR A 144 15.86 14.78 -6.31
C THR A 144 14.93 13.59 -6.49
N TYR A 145 15.39 12.52 -7.16
CA TYR A 145 14.63 11.27 -7.28
C TYR A 145 14.33 10.68 -5.89
N ALA A 146 15.30 10.69 -4.97
CA ALA A 146 15.10 10.21 -3.60
C ALA A 146 14.09 11.06 -2.80
N MET A 147 13.99 12.37 -3.06
CA MET A 147 12.93 13.23 -2.50
C MET A 147 11.54 12.87 -3.07
N ILE A 148 11.43 12.73 -4.40
CA ILE A 148 10.18 12.36 -5.07
C ILE A 148 9.71 10.97 -4.62
N TRP A 149 10.61 9.98 -4.54
CA TRP A 149 10.28 8.63 -4.08
C TRP A 149 9.79 8.60 -2.62
N ARG A 150 10.44 9.34 -1.71
CA ARG A 150 9.96 9.48 -0.31
C ARG A 150 8.55 10.08 -0.28
N THR A 151 8.29 11.09 -1.09
CA THR A 151 6.98 11.78 -1.21
C THR A 151 5.89 10.84 -1.71
N VAL A 152 6.10 10.17 -2.84
CA VAL A 152 5.14 9.22 -3.43
C VAL A 152 4.86 8.06 -2.48
N ARG A 153 5.92 7.49 -1.86
CA ARG A 153 5.77 6.39 -0.91
C ARG A 153 5.02 6.81 0.36
N LEU A 154 5.25 8.02 0.88
CA LEU A 154 4.52 8.55 2.04
C LEU A 154 3.02 8.65 1.74
N HIS A 155 2.67 9.28 0.62
CA HIS A 155 1.28 9.45 0.21
C HIS A 155 0.57 8.11 -0.05
N LEU A 156 1.26 7.17 -0.73
CA LEU A 156 0.72 5.83 -0.97
C LEU A 156 0.49 5.05 0.33
N LEU A 157 1.35 5.19 1.34
CA LEU A 157 1.14 4.57 2.66
C LEU A 157 -0.06 5.18 3.41
N PHE A 158 -0.29 6.49 3.29
CA PHE A 158 -1.48 7.15 3.83
C PHE A 158 -2.78 6.73 3.14
N GLY A 159 -2.80 6.72 1.80
CA GLY A 159 -3.94 6.25 1.03
C GLY A 159 -4.29 4.80 1.37
N LEU A 160 -3.28 3.93 1.43
CA LEU A 160 -3.40 2.53 1.85
C LEU A 160 -4.07 2.40 3.23
N ASN A 161 -3.56 3.08 4.26
CA ASN A 161 -4.11 2.95 5.62
C ASN A 161 -5.52 3.56 5.75
N ARG A 162 -5.81 4.66 5.05
CA ARG A 162 -7.17 5.24 4.99
C ARG A 162 -8.17 4.32 4.30
N LEU A 163 -7.75 3.61 3.24
CA LEU A 163 -8.57 2.57 2.59
C LEU A 163 -8.78 1.38 3.53
N GLN A 164 -7.76 0.92 4.24
CA GLN A 164 -7.87 -0.16 5.23
C GLN A 164 -8.89 0.12 6.33
N GLN A 165 -8.93 1.35 6.88
CA GLN A 165 -9.93 1.75 7.86
C GLN A 165 -11.36 1.66 7.29
N LYS A 166 -11.60 2.27 6.14
CA LYS A 166 -12.91 2.29 5.45
C LYS A 166 -13.48 0.90 5.12
N ILE A 167 -12.63 -0.11 4.96
CA ILE A 167 -13.02 -1.50 4.70
C ILE A 167 -13.58 -2.14 5.97
N ALA A 168 -12.93 -1.95 7.13
CA ALA A 168 -13.43 -2.46 8.41
C ALA A 168 -14.76 -1.80 8.81
N ASP A 169 -14.94 -0.51 8.48
CA ASP A 169 -16.22 0.22 8.59
C ASP A 169 -17.32 -0.32 7.65
N HIS A 170 -17.05 -1.38 6.86
CA HIS A 170 -17.94 -2.04 5.88
C HIS A 170 -18.49 -1.15 4.75
N THR A 171 -18.12 0.13 4.70
CA THR A 171 -18.67 1.12 3.75
C THR A 171 -18.30 0.89 2.27
N ILE A 172 -17.31 0.04 1.97
CA ILE A 172 -16.54 0.11 0.72
C ILE A 172 -16.28 -1.25 0.03
N SER A 173 -17.06 -2.30 0.36
CA SER A 173 -16.91 -3.66 -0.21
C SER A 173 -16.94 -3.71 -1.76
N GLU A 174 -17.80 -2.91 -2.40
CA GLU A 174 -17.95 -2.87 -3.88
C GLU A 174 -17.00 -1.88 -4.60
N ASP A 175 -16.11 -1.17 -3.89
CA ASP A 175 -15.38 -0.05 -4.49
C ASP A 175 -14.27 -0.50 -5.47
N LYS A 176 -14.32 0.09 -6.66
CA LYS A 176 -13.35 -0.10 -7.74
C LYS A 176 -11.97 0.45 -7.37
N GLU A 177 -11.89 1.51 -6.55
CA GLU A 177 -10.60 2.04 -6.07
C GLU A 177 -9.87 1.00 -5.20
N TYR A 178 -10.61 0.32 -4.32
CA TYR A 178 -10.07 -0.75 -3.47
C TYR A 178 -9.66 -1.99 -4.27
N GLN A 179 -10.54 -2.50 -5.14
CA GLN A 179 -10.24 -3.68 -5.98
C GLN A 179 -9.03 -3.42 -6.90
N TRP A 180 -8.94 -2.22 -7.49
CA TRP A 180 -7.74 -1.81 -8.23
C TRP A 180 -6.52 -1.77 -7.32
N PHE A 181 -6.61 -1.14 -6.14
CA PHE A 181 -5.50 -1.02 -5.22
C PHE A 181 -4.95 -2.39 -4.81
N MET A 182 -5.78 -3.35 -4.42
CA MET A 182 -5.32 -4.68 -3.99
C MET A 182 -4.60 -5.44 -5.10
N GLN A 183 -5.12 -5.39 -6.33
CA GLN A 183 -4.47 -5.97 -7.50
C GLN A 183 -3.11 -5.31 -7.83
N HIS A 184 -2.83 -4.12 -7.31
CA HIS A 184 -1.63 -3.30 -7.57
C HIS A 184 -0.74 -3.05 -6.33
N ARG A 185 -1.16 -3.42 -5.11
CA ARG A 185 -0.44 -3.23 -3.83
C ARG A 185 0.98 -3.79 -3.89
N GLY A 186 1.12 -5.02 -4.37
CA GLY A 186 2.41 -5.67 -4.60
C GLY A 186 3.16 -5.21 -5.86
N ARG A 187 2.58 -4.35 -6.70
CA ARG A 187 3.23 -3.81 -7.92
C ARG A 187 3.99 -2.52 -7.60
N ALA A 188 3.35 -1.58 -6.90
CA ALA A 188 3.96 -0.29 -6.53
C ALA A 188 5.27 -0.45 -5.74
N THR A 189 5.32 -1.44 -4.84
CA THR A 189 6.51 -1.76 -4.05
C THR A 189 7.59 -2.53 -4.81
N ARG A 190 7.26 -3.25 -5.90
CA ARG A 190 8.26 -3.97 -6.73
C ARG A 190 8.86 -3.10 -7.82
N TYR A 191 8.06 -2.29 -8.53
CA TYR A 191 8.55 -1.56 -9.71
C TYR A 191 9.40 -0.32 -9.41
N HIS A 192 9.52 0.12 -8.15
CA HIS A 192 10.29 1.34 -7.80
C HIS A 192 11.76 1.31 -8.22
N VAL A 193 12.41 0.13 -8.21
CA VAL A 193 13.78 -0.06 -8.71
C VAL A 193 13.82 0.00 -10.24
N CYS A 194 12.84 -0.59 -10.93
CA CYS A 194 12.72 -0.53 -12.39
C CYS A 194 12.48 0.90 -12.88
N ILE A 195 11.62 1.67 -12.18
CA ILE A 195 11.37 3.08 -12.45
C ILE A 195 12.67 3.88 -12.23
N PHE A 196 13.40 3.63 -11.13
CA PHE A 196 14.69 4.29 -10.89
C PHE A 196 15.69 4.00 -12.03
N LEU A 197 15.87 2.73 -12.42
CA LEU A 197 16.78 2.33 -13.50
C LEU A 197 16.39 2.93 -14.86
N PHE A 198 15.10 2.96 -15.20
CA PHE A 198 14.61 3.64 -16.40
C PHE A 198 14.91 5.15 -16.34
N SER A 199 14.71 5.77 -15.18
CA SER A 199 15.03 7.18 -14.95
C SER A 199 16.55 7.46 -15.06
N CYS A 200 17.40 6.50 -14.68
CA CYS A 200 18.85 6.58 -14.87
C CYS A 200 19.24 6.61 -16.36
N ILE A 201 18.51 5.92 -17.24
CA ILE A 201 18.73 6.01 -18.69
C ILE A 201 18.45 7.44 -19.19
N ILE A 202 17.39 8.09 -18.67
CA ILE A 202 17.04 9.47 -19.04
C ILE A 202 18.18 10.44 -18.67
N ILE A 203 18.68 10.42 -17.43
CA ILE A 203 19.77 11.32 -17.03
C ILE A 203 21.08 11.02 -17.79
N ILE A 204 21.37 9.75 -18.13
CA ILE A 204 22.51 9.38 -18.99
C ILE A 204 22.38 10.03 -20.38
N VAL A 205 21.19 9.99 -20.99
CA VAL A 205 20.95 10.65 -22.29
C VAL A 205 21.13 12.17 -22.17
N ILE A 206 20.62 12.80 -21.11
CA ILE A 206 20.80 14.24 -20.88
C ILE A 206 22.29 14.59 -20.71
N ILE A 207 23.07 13.78 -19.98
CA ILE A 207 24.52 13.97 -19.81
C ILE A 207 25.27 13.83 -21.14
N ILE A 208 24.95 12.82 -21.97
CA ILE A 208 25.56 12.65 -23.30
C ILE A 208 25.29 13.87 -24.20
N VAL A 209 24.05 14.39 -24.20
CA VAL A 209 23.69 15.60 -24.94
C VAL A 209 24.42 16.84 -24.39
N ALA A 210 24.52 16.99 -23.07
CA ALA A 210 25.23 18.09 -22.43
C ALA A 210 26.74 18.05 -22.72
N GLU A 211 27.36 16.88 -22.70
CA GLU A 211 28.78 16.69 -23.05
C GLU A 211 29.05 17.04 -24.52
N ALA A 212 28.19 16.55 -25.43
CA ALA A 212 28.29 16.83 -26.85
C ALA A 212 28.14 18.33 -27.17
N THR A 213 27.13 19.00 -26.59
CA THR A 213 26.85 20.43 -26.85
C THR A 213 27.80 21.39 -26.13
N SER A 214 28.22 21.06 -24.90
CA SER A 214 29.08 21.94 -24.09
C SER A 214 30.57 21.75 -24.37
N ILE A 215 31.06 20.51 -24.36
CA ILE A 215 32.51 20.22 -24.35
C ILE A 215 33.04 20.00 -25.77
N ARG A 216 32.36 19.18 -26.58
CA ARG A 216 32.87 18.81 -27.92
C ARG A 216 32.80 19.94 -28.94
N VAL A 217 31.79 20.81 -28.84
CA VAL A 217 31.64 21.99 -29.74
C VAL A 217 32.62 23.12 -29.39
N ASN A 218 32.83 23.41 -28.10
CA ASN A 218 33.65 24.56 -27.67
C ASN A 218 35.14 24.23 -27.51
N GLY A 219 35.50 22.95 -27.36
CA GLY A 219 36.87 22.46 -27.25
C GLY A 219 37.41 22.42 -25.82
N LYS A 220 38.28 21.43 -25.53
CA LYS A 220 38.77 21.11 -24.17
C LYS A 220 39.45 22.26 -23.43
N SER A 221 40.01 23.23 -24.14
CA SER A 221 40.67 24.42 -23.57
C SER A 221 39.73 25.60 -23.30
N ARG A 222 38.44 25.48 -23.65
CA ARG A 222 37.41 26.52 -23.44
C ARG A 222 36.27 26.04 -22.54
N CYS A 223 36.61 25.29 -21.49
CA CYS A 223 35.73 25.19 -20.33
C CYS A 223 35.62 26.58 -19.68
N GLN A 224 34.62 27.36 -20.09
CA GLN A 224 34.25 28.57 -19.38
C GLN A 224 33.34 28.23 -18.20
N ILE A 225 33.61 28.88 -17.08
CA ILE A 225 33.01 28.66 -15.74
C ILE A 225 31.46 28.72 -15.76
N TYR A 226 30.88 29.40 -16.75
CA TYR A 226 29.44 29.59 -16.88
C TYR A 226 28.64 28.29 -17.16
N TRP A 227 29.16 27.38 -18.00
CA TRP A 227 28.33 26.28 -18.55
C TRP A 227 27.83 25.27 -17.50
N GLY A 228 28.70 24.81 -16.59
CA GLY A 228 28.29 23.92 -15.50
C GLY A 228 27.28 24.60 -14.57
N ASN A 229 27.48 25.88 -14.27
CA ASN A 229 26.56 26.68 -13.45
C ASN A 229 25.19 26.86 -14.12
N TYR A 230 25.11 27.05 -15.44
CA TYR A 230 23.83 27.09 -16.17
C TYR A 230 23.09 25.75 -16.16
N MET A 231 23.81 24.62 -16.20
CA MET A 231 23.18 23.30 -16.06
C MET A 231 22.60 23.11 -14.65
N VAL A 232 23.35 23.40 -13.56
CA VAL A 232 22.78 23.27 -12.21
C VAL A 232 21.67 24.28 -11.95
N LEU A 233 21.77 25.51 -12.48
CA LEU A 233 20.68 26.50 -12.44
C LEU A 233 19.41 25.98 -13.12
N SER A 234 19.53 25.30 -14.26
CA SER A 234 18.38 24.69 -14.96
C SER A 234 17.73 23.59 -14.11
N MET A 235 18.52 22.78 -13.41
CA MET A 235 18.01 21.76 -12.48
C MET A 235 17.36 22.37 -11.23
N VAL A 236 17.90 23.47 -10.70
CA VAL A 236 17.33 24.25 -9.59
C VAL A 236 15.98 24.87 -9.98
N ILE A 237 15.87 25.45 -11.18
CA ILE A 237 14.62 25.99 -11.72
C ILE A 237 13.59 24.88 -11.89
N PHE A 238 13.96 23.73 -12.45
CA PHE A 238 13.07 22.57 -12.54
C PHE A 238 12.60 22.08 -11.16
N PHE A 239 13.50 21.99 -10.17
CA PHE A 239 13.14 21.60 -8.81
C PHE A 239 12.12 22.58 -8.20
N PHE A 240 12.33 23.89 -8.36
CA PHE A 240 11.44 24.91 -7.81
C PHE A 240 10.08 24.98 -8.53
N LEU A 241 10.03 24.81 -9.86
CA LEU A 241 8.80 24.93 -10.64
C LEU A 241 7.97 23.64 -10.73
N ALA A 242 8.59 22.46 -10.62
CA ALA A 242 7.90 21.18 -10.70
C ALA A 242 7.93 20.40 -9.38
N VAL A 243 9.12 20.20 -8.80
CA VAL A 243 9.29 19.29 -7.65
C VAL A 243 8.74 19.87 -6.35
N VAL A 244 8.94 21.17 -6.09
CA VAL A 244 8.37 21.83 -4.89
C VAL A 244 6.84 21.84 -4.91
N PRO A 245 6.14 22.31 -5.98
CA PRO A 245 4.68 22.22 -6.06
C PRO A 245 4.17 20.78 -5.96
N PHE A 246 4.84 19.81 -6.59
CA PHE A 246 4.51 18.38 -6.47
C PHE A 246 4.56 17.90 -5.02
N ILE A 247 5.67 18.15 -4.30
CA ILE A 247 5.81 17.75 -2.90
C ILE A 247 4.73 18.42 -2.03
N VAL A 248 4.57 19.74 -2.16
CA VAL A 248 3.61 20.53 -1.37
C VAL A 248 2.16 20.08 -1.61
N TRP A 249 1.80 19.72 -2.85
CA TRP A 249 0.47 19.20 -3.18
C TRP A 249 0.23 17.83 -2.55
N TYR A 250 1.14 16.88 -2.78
CA TYR A 250 0.96 15.49 -2.35
C TYR A 250 0.97 15.29 -0.83
N ILE A 251 1.78 16.05 -0.07
CA ILE A 251 1.86 15.88 1.40
C ILE A 251 0.93 16.80 2.21
N ARG A 252 0.05 17.57 1.54
CA ARG A 252 -0.79 18.60 2.19
C ARG A 252 -1.69 18.04 3.30
N GLY A 253 -2.26 16.85 3.08
CA GLY A 253 -3.25 16.22 3.96
C GLY A 253 -2.73 15.05 4.81
N ASP A 254 -1.43 14.77 4.79
CA ASP A 254 -0.85 13.54 5.34
C ASP A 254 0.02 13.87 6.55
N ASP A 255 -0.27 13.34 7.75
CA ASP A 255 0.39 13.75 9.01
C ASP A 255 1.02 12.55 9.71
N ASP A 256 2.34 12.36 9.55
CA ASP A 256 3.00 11.09 9.84
C ASP A 256 3.65 11.02 11.23
N ALA A 257 3.43 9.91 11.92
CA ALA A 257 3.96 9.65 13.25
C ALA A 257 5.45 9.23 13.25
N HIS A 258 6.19 9.50 12.17
CA HIS A 258 7.61 9.19 12.02
C HIS A 258 8.48 10.42 11.65
N GLY A 259 7.88 11.59 11.36
CA GLY A 259 8.56 12.83 11.01
C GLY A 259 9.03 12.95 9.55
N ILE A 260 8.56 12.10 8.64
CA ILE A 260 8.93 12.12 7.21
C ILE A 260 8.39 13.39 6.53
N ARG A 261 7.15 13.80 6.83
CA ARG A 261 6.57 15.08 6.39
C ARG A 261 7.39 16.24 6.92
N LYS A 262 7.80 16.21 8.20
CA LYS A 262 8.62 17.27 8.82
C LYS A 262 9.98 17.41 8.13
N GLU A 263 10.63 16.29 7.80
CA GLU A 263 11.84 16.20 6.97
C GLU A 263 11.64 16.84 5.58
N LEU A 264 10.55 16.50 4.89
CA LEU A 264 10.22 17.05 3.56
C LEU A 264 9.92 18.56 3.60
N TRP A 265 9.09 19.05 4.53
CA TRP A 265 8.78 20.49 4.66
C TRP A 265 9.99 21.34 5.00
N VAL A 266 10.84 20.91 5.95
CA VAL A 266 12.07 21.64 6.29
C VAL A 266 13.01 21.66 5.09
N THR A 267 13.12 20.55 4.35
CA THR A 267 13.92 20.50 3.12
C THR A 267 13.37 21.47 2.07
N VAL A 268 12.05 21.52 1.83
CA VAL A 268 11.43 22.44 0.85
C VAL A 268 11.58 23.91 1.26
N GLY A 269 11.40 24.24 2.54
CA GLY A 269 11.57 25.60 3.06
C GLY A 269 13.00 26.10 2.89
N VAL A 270 13.99 25.30 3.32
CA VAL A 270 15.41 25.65 3.17
C VAL A 270 15.85 25.64 1.69
N SER A 271 15.33 24.74 0.87
CA SER A 271 15.52 24.76 -0.60
C SER A 271 15.09 26.10 -1.18
N SER A 272 13.89 26.57 -0.83
CA SER A 272 13.33 27.82 -1.35
C SER A 272 14.21 29.03 -1.02
N ILE A 273 14.65 29.14 0.24
CA ILE A 273 15.56 30.21 0.68
C ILE A 273 16.90 30.11 -0.07
N CYS A 274 17.59 28.99 0.03
CA CYS A 274 18.92 28.82 -0.58
C CYS A 274 18.90 28.94 -2.12
N PHE A 275 17.81 28.55 -2.79
CA PHE A 275 17.70 28.67 -4.25
C PHE A 275 17.47 30.12 -4.68
N THR A 276 16.64 30.88 -3.98
CA THR A 276 16.51 32.33 -4.24
C THR A 276 17.83 33.05 -3.98
N THR A 277 18.57 32.71 -2.91
CA THR A 277 19.91 33.25 -2.67
C THR A 277 20.93 32.82 -3.73
N CYS A 278 20.88 31.59 -4.23
CA CYS A 278 21.74 31.10 -5.31
C CYS A 278 21.53 31.89 -6.62
N ILE A 279 20.27 32.12 -7.00
CA ILE A 279 19.89 32.92 -8.18
C ILE A 279 20.34 34.38 -8.00
N ALA A 280 20.12 34.96 -6.82
CA ALA A 280 20.61 36.30 -6.50
C ALA A 280 22.14 36.39 -6.54
N TRP A 281 22.86 35.38 -6.06
CA TRP A 281 24.33 35.32 -6.08
C TRP A 281 24.90 35.29 -7.50
N LEU A 282 24.23 34.55 -8.41
CA LEU A 282 24.56 34.51 -9.83
C LEU A 282 24.24 35.83 -10.57
N ALA A 283 23.29 36.62 -10.08
CA ALA A 283 22.84 37.87 -10.72
C ALA A 283 23.53 39.13 -10.16
N LEU A 284 23.99 39.11 -8.90
CA LEU A 284 24.55 40.28 -8.21
C LEU A 284 26.09 40.32 -8.19
N PHE A 285 26.77 39.19 -8.37
CA PHE A 285 28.23 39.11 -8.31
C PHE A 285 28.81 38.64 -9.64
N GLU A 286 29.90 39.27 -10.07
CA GLU A 286 30.63 38.86 -11.27
C GLU A 286 31.32 37.50 -11.09
N PHE A 287 31.50 36.80 -12.21
CA PHE A 287 32.19 35.51 -12.25
C PHE A 287 33.72 35.71 -12.12
N PRO A 288 34.45 34.79 -11.46
CA PRO A 288 35.88 34.97 -11.23
C PRO A 288 36.65 34.94 -12.55
N THR A 289 37.42 36.00 -12.81
CA THR A 289 38.24 36.15 -14.01
C THR A 289 39.66 35.66 -13.75
N TYR A 290 40.46 35.49 -14.82
CA TYR A 290 41.87 35.10 -14.68
C TYR A 290 42.68 36.12 -13.86
N SER A 291 42.36 37.42 -13.94
CA SER A 291 43.00 38.50 -13.20
C SER A 291 42.48 38.71 -11.77
N GLN A 292 41.30 38.17 -11.44
CA GLN A 292 40.69 38.27 -10.10
C GLN A 292 40.06 36.92 -9.66
N PRO A 293 40.87 35.85 -9.50
CA PRO A 293 40.38 34.54 -9.07
C PRO A 293 39.81 34.49 -7.63
N ALA A 294 40.04 35.50 -6.78
CA ALA A 294 39.44 35.66 -5.45
C ALA A 294 38.29 36.69 -5.36
N GLY A 295 37.68 37.09 -6.49
CA GLY A 295 36.40 37.79 -6.48
C GLY A 295 35.30 37.00 -5.72
N VAL A 296 34.16 37.63 -5.41
CA VAL A 296 33.13 37.06 -4.50
C VAL A 296 32.69 35.64 -4.89
N GLN A 297 32.40 35.38 -6.17
CA GLN A 297 32.09 34.02 -6.66
C GLN A 297 33.30 33.06 -6.64
N GLY A 298 34.52 33.59 -6.70
CA GLY A 298 35.78 32.83 -6.64
C GLY A 298 36.18 32.39 -5.23
N VAL A 299 35.73 33.11 -4.19
CA VAL A 299 35.86 32.69 -2.77
C VAL A 299 34.64 31.88 -2.34
N PHE A 300 33.41 32.30 -2.69
CA PHE A 300 32.17 31.58 -2.39
C PHE A 300 31.34 31.34 -3.65
N GLY A 301 31.45 30.13 -4.21
CA GLY A 301 30.73 29.75 -5.41
C GLY A 301 29.21 29.63 -5.18
N PRO A 302 28.36 30.04 -6.14
CA PRO A 302 26.90 30.04 -5.97
C PRO A 302 26.32 28.65 -5.65
N SER A 303 26.92 27.57 -6.19
CA SER A 303 26.52 26.18 -5.92
C SER A 303 26.72 25.75 -4.45
N ASN A 304 27.44 26.51 -3.62
CA ASN A 304 27.53 26.24 -2.18
C ASN A 304 26.16 26.33 -1.48
N TRP A 305 25.27 27.21 -1.95
CA TRP A 305 23.90 27.30 -1.44
C TRP A 305 23.13 25.98 -1.59
N LEU A 306 23.40 25.21 -2.65
CA LEU A 306 22.82 23.88 -2.87
C LEU A 306 23.43 22.82 -1.94
N ILE A 307 24.71 22.97 -1.54
CA ILE A 307 25.33 22.09 -0.53
C ILE A 307 24.61 22.25 0.82
N ILE A 308 24.24 23.47 1.21
CA ILE A 308 23.46 23.73 2.43
C ILE A 308 22.11 23.00 2.38
N VAL A 309 21.43 23.01 1.23
CA VAL A 309 20.16 22.29 1.00
C VAL A 309 20.33 20.78 1.13
N THR A 310 21.30 20.20 0.42
CA THR A 310 21.53 18.74 0.46
C THR A 310 22.03 18.29 1.84
N THR A 311 22.82 19.11 2.54
CA THR A 311 23.25 18.89 3.93
C THR A 311 22.07 18.94 4.89
N THR A 312 21.15 19.90 4.75
CA THR A 312 19.94 19.99 5.58
C THR A 312 19.05 18.77 5.38
N SER A 313 18.85 18.35 4.12
CA SER A 313 18.09 17.13 3.80
C SER A 313 18.75 15.88 4.41
N HIS A 314 20.08 15.77 4.37
CA HIS A 314 20.84 14.69 5.01
C HIS A 314 20.72 14.71 6.54
N VAL A 315 20.79 15.90 7.16
CA VAL A 315 20.57 16.06 8.61
C VAL A 315 19.17 15.61 9.00
N MET A 316 18.13 16.03 8.28
CA MET A 316 16.74 15.68 8.59
C MET A 316 16.38 14.21 8.32
N ALA A 317 17.02 13.57 7.33
CA ALA A 317 16.74 12.20 6.92
C ALA A 317 17.62 11.12 7.60
N VAL A 318 18.83 11.49 8.05
CA VAL A 318 19.83 10.56 8.61
C VAL A 318 20.22 10.92 10.04
N ILE A 319 20.65 12.15 10.30
CA ILE A 319 21.18 12.57 11.62
C ILE A 319 20.08 12.69 12.67
N MET A 320 18.98 13.39 12.34
CA MET A 320 17.93 13.70 13.32
C MET A 320 17.21 12.44 13.83
N PRO A 321 16.86 11.44 13.00
CA PRO A 321 16.31 10.16 13.49
C PRO A 321 17.31 9.39 14.36
N LEU A 322 18.60 9.41 14.00
CA LEU A 322 19.64 8.82 14.84
C LEU A 322 19.73 9.53 16.20
N PHE A 323 19.68 10.86 16.22
CA PHE A 323 19.76 11.65 17.45
C PHE A 323 18.53 11.42 18.36
N GLU A 324 17.33 11.30 17.79
CA GLU A 324 16.12 10.90 18.51
C GLU A 324 16.30 9.52 19.19
N THR A 325 16.96 8.55 18.54
CA THR A 325 17.28 7.27 19.21
C THR A 325 18.34 7.38 20.31
N LEU A 326 19.35 8.25 20.13
CA LEU A 326 20.49 8.37 21.05
C LEU A 326 20.15 9.19 22.31
N SER A 327 19.46 10.32 22.16
CA SER A 327 19.13 11.21 23.28
C SER A 327 18.26 10.53 24.33
N LEU A 328 17.40 9.60 23.91
CA LEU A 328 16.55 8.81 24.81
C LEU A 328 17.31 7.69 25.52
N ASP A 329 18.30 7.07 24.87
CA ASP A 329 19.15 6.04 25.51
C ASP A 329 19.96 6.63 26.69
N ASP A 330 20.39 7.90 26.59
CA ASP A 330 21.04 8.62 27.69
C ASP A 330 20.07 9.09 28.78
N GLN A 331 18.84 9.52 28.43
CA GLN A 331 17.77 9.76 29.42
C GLN A 331 17.46 8.48 30.23
N VAL A 332 17.38 7.33 29.55
CA VAL A 332 17.13 6.03 30.16
C VAL A 332 18.30 5.58 31.06
N LYS A 333 19.56 5.72 30.62
CA LYS A 333 20.75 5.46 31.47
C LYS A 333 20.75 6.33 32.73
N ARG A 334 20.45 7.63 32.60
CA ARG A 334 20.36 8.56 33.73
C ARG A 334 19.30 8.10 34.74
N LYS A 335 18.06 7.88 34.31
CA LYS A 335 16.97 7.37 35.18
C LYS A 335 17.32 6.02 35.82
N SER A 336 17.97 5.11 35.08
CA SER A 336 18.41 3.82 35.61
C SER A 336 19.42 3.95 36.75
N ASN A 337 20.35 4.91 36.67
CA ASN A 337 21.34 5.16 37.71
C ASN A 337 20.72 5.88 38.91
N THR A 338 19.78 6.82 38.69
CA THR A 338 19.04 7.48 39.77
C THR A 338 18.17 6.49 40.58
N SER A 339 17.48 5.56 39.89
CA SER A 339 16.69 4.51 40.55
C SER A 339 17.57 3.57 41.41
N LYS A 340 18.74 3.16 40.89
CA LYS A 340 19.72 2.38 41.68
C LYS A 340 20.31 3.15 42.88
N ALA A 341 20.28 4.48 42.88
CA ALA A 341 20.64 5.28 44.04
C ALA A 341 19.50 5.38 45.07
N HIS A 342 18.24 5.52 44.63
CA HIS A 342 17.07 5.56 45.51
C HIS A 342 16.85 4.26 46.29
N CYS A 343 17.10 3.09 45.68
CA CYS A 343 17.01 1.79 46.37
C CYS A 343 18.11 1.55 47.46
N ARG A 344 18.76 2.60 47.98
CA ARG A 344 19.61 2.57 49.17
C ARG A 344 19.14 3.48 50.32
N PHE A 345 18.09 4.29 50.10
CA PHE A 345 17.53 5.21 51.10
C PHE A 345 16.01 5.29 50.93
N ALA A 346 15.31 4.22 51.33
CA ALA A 346 13.84 4.15 51.31
C ALA A 346 13.32 3.06 52.29
N THR A 347 13.51 3.30 53.59
CA THR A 347 12.73 2.66 54.67
C THR A 347 12.16 3.79 55.52
N GLU A 348 10.86 3.70 55.84
CA GLU A 348 10.08 4.75 56.53
C GLU A 348 9.88 6.00 55.63
N GLU A 349 8.69 6.59 55.45
CA GLU A 349 7.39 6.46 56.13
C GLU A 349 6.22 6.38 55.12
N ALA A 350 5.00 6.13 55.61
CA ALA A 350 3.76 6.24 54.83
C ALA A 350 2.89 7.38 55.36
N SER A 351 2.42 8.27 54.48
CA SER A 351 1.34 9.22 54.79
C SER A 351 0.52 9.53 53.53
N SER A 352 -0.71 10.01 53.72
CA SER A 352 -1.73 10.10 52.68
C SER A 352 -2.04 11.53 52.26
N SER A 353 -2.33 11.73 50.97
CA SER A 353 -3.26 12.76 50.53
C SER A 353 -3.93 12.31 49.22
N ALA A 354 -5.25 12.36 49.17
CA ALA A 354 -6.02 12.04 47.98
C ALA A 354 -6.41 13.33 47.27
N SER A 355 -6.11 13.42 45.97
CA SER A 355 -6.70 14.39 45.05
C SER A 355 -6.94 13.68 43.72
N LEU A 356 -8.02 14.05 43.01
CA LEU A 356 -8.41 13.33 41.79
C LEU A 356 -7.37 13.57 40.69
N PRO A 357 -6.86 12.52 40.02
CA PRO A 357 -6.02 12.71 38.86
C PRO A 357 -6.87 13.17 37.67
N SER A 358 -6.41 14.21 36.96
CA SER A 358 -6.59 14.21 35.50
C SER A 358 -5.92 12.93 35.00
N GLN A 359 -6.65 12.05 34.33
CA GLN A 359 -6.23 10.65 34.17
C GLN A 359 -5.14 10.51 33.10
N LYS A 360 -3.92 10.81 33.53
CA LYS A 360 -2.68 10.69 32.77
C LYS A 360 -2.58 9.30 32.14
N LEU A 361 -2.55 9.22 30.81
CA LEU A 361 -2.48 7.94 30.12
C LEU A 361 -1.12 7.28 30.38
N GLU A 362 -1.09 6.17 31.11
CA GLU A 362 0.14 5.46 31.48
C GLU A 362 0.52 4.39 30.44
N LEU A 363 1.83 4.11 30.32
CA LEU A 363 2.35 3.06 29.44
C LEU A 363 2.29 1.67 30.11
N THR A 364 1.09 1.20 30.41
CA THR A 364 0.84 -0.14 30.97
C THR A 364 -0.02 -0.98 30.02
N THR A 365 0.11 -2.31 30.10
CA THR A 365 -0.70 -3.24 29.30
C THR A 365 -2.19 -3.16 29.66
N GLU A 366 -2.51 -2.89 30.94
CA GLU A 366 -3.86 -2.61 31.43
C GLU A 366 -4.44 -1.33 30.81
N SER A 367 -3.66 -0.25 30.78
CA SER A 367 -4.02 1.02 30.13
C SER A 367 -4.32 0.82 28.63
N LEU A 368 -3.53 0.02 27.91
CA LEU A 368 -3.84 -0.35 26.53
C LEU A 368 -5.09 -1.24 26.42
N HIS A 369 -5.29 -2.20 27.31
CA HIS A 369 -6.46 -3.08 27.25
C HIS A 369 -7.77 -2.29 27.46
N ASN A 370 -7.76 -1.36 28.41
CA ASN A 370 -8.86 -0.42 28.63
C ASN A 370 -9.08 0.50 27.41
N ALA A 371 -8.00 1.03 26.81
CA ALA A 371 -8.06 1.90 25.63
C ALA A 371 -8.44 1.17 24.32
N LEU A 372 -8.44 -0.17 24.31
CA LEU A 372 -8.96 -1.01 23.22
C LEU A 372 -10.43 -1.42 23.47
N ALA A 373 -10.93 -1.29 24.70
CA ALA A 373 -12.30 -1.63 25.08
C ALA A 373 -13.25 -0.41 25.08
N ASP A 374 -12.73 0.79 25.31
CA ASP A 374 -13.49 2.04 25.23
C ASP A 374 -13.55 2.58 23.77
N PRO A 375 -14.74 2.88 23.21
CA PRO A 375 -14.89 3.29 21.81
C PRO A 375 -14.19 4.59 21.41
N ASP A 376 -14.07 5.58 22.30
CA ASP A 376 -13.53 6.91 21.93
C ASP A 376 -12.00 6.95 22.01
N THR A 377 -11.41 6.23 22.97
CA THR A 377 -9.97 5.92 22.95
C THR A 377 -9.61 4.97 21.81
N LEU A 378 -10.45 3.98 21.45
CA LEU A 378 -10.25 3.12 20.29
C LEU A 378 -10.24 3.89 18.97
N ARG A 379 -11.18 4.83 18.74
CA ARG A 379 -11.15 5.77 17.60
C ARG A 379 -9.86 6.59 17.56
N THR A 380 -9.38 7.02 18.72
CA THR A 380 -8.11 7.73 18.86
C THR A 380 -6.94 6.83 18.44
N LEU A 381 -6.89 5.58 18.93
CA LEU A 381 -5.89 4.57 18.53
C LEU A 381 -5.93 4.30 17.02
N GLN A 382 -7.11 4.09 16.42
CA GLN A 382 -7.27 3.91 14.97
C GLN A 382 -6.67 5.10 14.19
N SER A 383 -6.99 6.34 14.60
CA SER A 383 -6.48 7.54 13.93
C SER A 383 -4.95 7.65 13.98
N TRP A 384 -4.34 7.27 15.10
CA TRP A 384 -2.88 7.20 15.25
C TRP A 384 -2.25 6.03 14.49
N ALA A 385 -2.95 4.89 14.38
CA ALA A 385 -2.47 3.73 13.62
C ALA A 385 -2.38 4.03 12.12
N VAL A 386 -3.29 4.84 11.58
CA VAL A 386 -3.18 5.38 10.21
C VAL A 386 -1.93 6.26 10.05
N LYS A 387 -1.57 7.08 11.06
CA LYS A 387 -0.35 7.91 11.05
C LYS A 387 0.95 7.09 11.22
N ASP A 388 0.88 5.91 11.82
CA ASP A 388 2.00 4.97 12.02
C ASP A 388 2.11 3.93 10.89
N PHE A 389 1.13 3.85 9.99
CA PHE A 389 1.03 2.81 8.95
C PHE A 389 0.89 1.39 9.53
N SER A 390 0.04 1.22 10.53
CA SER A 390 -0.19 -0.03 11.28
C SER A 390 -1.66 -0.30 11.63
N VAL A 391 -2.59 0.32 10.90
CA VAL A 391 -4.03 0.28 11.19
C VAL A 391 -4.59 -1.16 11.21
N GLU A 392 -4.01 -2.07 10.43
CA GLU A 392 -4.40 -3.49 10.39
C GLU A 392 -4.38 -4.18 11.76
N ASN A 393 -3.49 -3.75 12.67
CA ASN A 393 -3.37 -4.33 14.01
C ASN A 393 -4.52 -3.92 14.92
N ILE A 394 -4.98 -2.66 14.82
CA ILE A 394 -6.14 -2.17 15.61
C ILE A 394 -7.43 -2.81 15.07
N LEU A 395 -7.61 -2.83 13.75
CA LEU A 395 -8.79 -3.41 13.10
C LEU A 395 -8.92 -4.92 13.37
N PHE A 396 -7.79 -5.64 13.47
CA PHE A 396 -7.76 -7.03 13.91
C PHE A 396 -8.30 -7.17 15.34
N TYR A 397 -7.82 -6.35 16.27
CA TYR A 397 -8.15 -6.49 17.69
C TYR A 397 -9.62 -6.10 17.95
N ASP A 398 -10.08 -5.04 17.29
CA ASP A 398 -11.47 -4.57 17.28
C ASP A 398 -12.43 -5.67 16.77
N ARG A 399 -12.17 -6.23 15.57
CA ARG A 399 -12.96 -7.33 15.03
C ARG A 399 -12.89 -8.59 15.91
N TYR A 400 -11.74 -8.89 16.52
CA TYR A 400 -11.59 -10.02 17.46
C TYR A 400 -12.42 -9.85 18.75
N LEU A 401 -12.48 -8.64 19.32
CA LEU A 401 -13.37 -8.34 20.44
C LEU A 401 -14.85 -8.52 20.05
N HIS A 402 -15.23 -8.12 18.84
CA HIS A 402 -16.57 -8.36 18.32
C HIS A 402 -16.89 -9.86 18.13
N LEU A 403 -15.97 -10.67 17.61
CA LEU A 403 -16.14 -12.13 17.55
C LEU A 403 -16.33 -12.74 18.95
N LEU A 404 -15.58 -12.28 19.96
CA LEU A 404 -15.75 -12.73 21.35
C LEU A 404 -17.12 -12.34 21.94
N GLN A 405 -17.67 -11.17 21.57
CA GLN A 405 -19.01 -10.73 21.99
C GLN A 405 -20.15 -11.51 21.31
N GLY A 406 -19.93 -12.02 20.11
CA GLY A 406 -20.89 -12.86 19.39
C GLY A 406 -21.06 -14.28 19.95
N ILE A 407 -20.21 -14.69 20.89
CA ILE A 407 -20.21 -16.02 21.50
C ILE A 407 -20.95 -15.98 22.85
N ARG A 408 -21.83 -16.96 23.06
CA ARG A 408 -22.71 -17.00 24.24
C ARG A 408 -21.88 -17.07 25.54
N PRO A 409 -22.21 -16.29 26.58
CA PRO A 409 -21.44 -16.26 27.81
C PRO A 409 -21.58 -17.55 28.62
N ASN A 410 -20.58 -18.42 28.49
CA ASN A 410 -20.21 -19.46 29.46
C ASN A 410 -18.88 -19.04 30.09
N ASP A 411 -18.60 -19.50 31.32
CA ASP A 411 -17.42 -19.06 32.10
C ASP A 411 -16.06 -19.32 31.41
N ASN A 412 -16.00 -20.26 30.45
CA ASN A 412 -14.83 -20.53 29.60
C ASN A 412 -15.14 -20.27 28.11
N ILE A 413 -15.32 -18.99 27.72
CA ILE A 413 -15.59 -18.59 26.32
C ILE A 413 -14.54 -19.18 25.36
N LEU A 414 -13.27 -19.17 25.74
CA LEU A 414 -12.15 -19.67 24.93
C LEU A 414 -12.12 -21.20 24.74
N ASP A 415 -12.74 -21.98 25.62
CA ASP A 415 -12.84 -23.46 25.50
C ASP A 415 -14.21 -23.91 24.93
N THR A 416 -15.11 -22.97 24.66
CA THR A 416 -16.44 -23.26 24.12
C THR A 416 -16.32 -23.64 22.64
N PRO A 417 -16.79 -24.83 22.22
CA PRO A 417 -16.84 -25.19 20.80
C PRO A 417 -17.76 -24.25 20.03
N LEU A 418 -17.29 -23.78 18.87
CA LEU A 418 -18.08 -22.93 17.97
C LEU A 418 -19.38 -23.63 17.55
N GLU A 419 -20.48 -22.87 17.51
CA GLU A 419 -21.72 -23.31 16.89
C GLU A 419 -21.62 -23.16 15.35
N ILE A 420 -22.36 -23.97 14.58
CA ILE A 420 -22.19 -24.10 13.11
C ILE A 420 -22.47 -22.76 12.38
N ASP A 421 -23.39 -21.96 12.92
CA ASP A 421 -23.72 -20.62 12.45
C ASP A 421 -22.62 -19.57 12.69
N GLN A 422 -21.67 -19.84 13.59
CA GLN A 422 -20.54 -18.96 13.89
C GLN A 422 -19.31 -19.23 13.02
N ILE A 423 -19.24 -20.40 12.36
CA ILE A 423 -18.10 -20.79 11.52
C ILE A 423 -17.84 -19.76 10.40
N PRO A 424 -18.83 -19.30 9.60
CA PRO A 424 -18.57 -18.39 8.48
C PRO A 424 -17.92 -17.04 8.89
N GLU A 425 -18.24 -16.51 10.08
CA GLU A 425 -17.61 -15.28 10.59
C GLU A 425 -16.15 -15.51 11.04
N VAL A 426 -15.84 -16.71 11.53
CA VAL A 426 -14.46 -17.15 11.79
C VAL A 426 -13.65 -17.30 10.48
N ILE A 427 -14.28 -17.81 9.42
CA ILE A 427 -13.67 -17.91 8.08
C ILE A 427 -13.41 -16.51 7.48
N ASP A 428 -14.36 -15.59 7.60
CA ASP A 428 -14.20 -14.17 7.21
C ASP A 428 -13.04 -13.51 7.96
N PHE A 429 -12.98 -13.65 9.28
CA PHE A 429 -11.89 -13.11 10.10
C PHE A 429 -10.51 -13.64 9.68
N TYR A 430 -10.38 -14.95 9.47
CA TYR A 430 -9.15 -15.57 8.98
C TYR A 430 -8.73 -15.02 7.60
N ASN A 431 -9.66 -15.00 6.65
CA ASN A 431 -9.40 -14.53 5.28
C ASN A 431 -9.09 -13.02 5.22
N THR A 432 -9.68 -12.23 6.13
CA THR A 432 -9.49 -10.78 6.19
C THR A 432 -8.13 -10.39 6.78
N PHE A 433 -7.62 -11.09 7.80
CA PHE A 433 -6.43 -10.66 8.54
C PHE A 433 -5.24 -11.64 8.59
N ILE A 434 -5.45 -12.94 8.43
CA ILE A 434 -4.44 -13.95 8.79
C ILE A 434 -3.87 -14.67 7.56
N ALA A 435 -4.73 -15.06 6.61
CA ALA A 435 -4.38 -15.82 5.41
C ALA A 435 -3.23 -15.19 4.59
N GLU A 436 -2.56 -15.96 3.73
CA GLU A 436 -1.58 -15.37 2.80
C GLU A 436 -2.28 -14.41 1.82
N TYR A 437 -1.67 -13.25 1.56
CA TYR A 437 -2.22 -12.16 0.75
C TYR A 437 -3.55 -11.53 1.24
N SER A 438 -3.99 -11.83 2.47
CA SER A 438 -5.18 -11.23 3.10
C SER A 438 -5.18 -9.69 3.10
N PRO A 439 -6.36 -9.03 3.04
CA PRO A 439 -6.45 -7.60 2.82
C PRO A 439 -5.90 -6.77 3.98
N LEU A 440 -6.22 -7.15 5.21
CA LEU A 440 -5.75 -6.53 6.45
C LEU A 440 -4.67 -7.40 7.11
N GLN A 441 -3.82 -8.07 6.30
CA GLN A 441 -2.82 -9.02 6.77
C GLN A 441 -1.95 -8.48 7.91
N VAL A 442 -2.09 -9.04 9.11
CA VAL A 442 -1.29 -8.67 10.29
C VAL A 442 0.12 -9.25 10.24
N ASN A 443 1.09 -8.51 10.81
CA ASN A 443 2.49 -8.94 10.94
C ASN A 443 2.66 -9.84 12.19
N ILE A 444 2.30 -11.11 12.05
CA ILE A 444 2.53 -12.17 13.03
C ILE A 444 3.64 -13.13 12.60
N SER A 445 4.15 -13.93 13.53
CA SER A 445 5.19 -14.93 13.31
C SER A 445 4.72 -16.06 12.40
N HIS A 446 5.67 -16.70 11.70
CA HIS A 446 5.38 -17.91 10.94
C HIS A 446 4.80 -19.01 11.83
N THR A 447 5.26 -19.14 13.07
CA THR A 447 4.76 -20.14 14.03
C THR A 447 3.27 -19.92 14.31
N ALA A 448 2.88 -18.71 14.73
CA ALA A 448 1.49 -18.37 15.00
C ALA A 448 0.60 -18.54 13.77
N ARG A 449 1.03 -18.05 12.60
CA ARG A 449 0.30 -18.25 11.34
C ARG A 449 0.13 -19.74 11.00
N SER A 450 1.21 -20.52 10.96
CA SER A 450 1.17 -21.92 10.54
C SER A 450 0.31 -22.82 11.44
N ALA A 451 0.18 -22.48 12.73
CA ALA A 451 -0.74 -23.16 13.63
C ALA A 451 -2.22 -22.87 13.28
N ILE A 452 -2.53 -21.64 12.87
CA ILE A 452 -3.89 -21.23 12.46
C ILE A 452 -4.21 -21.81 11.07
N ASP A 453 -3.30 -21.66 10.10
CA ASP A 453 -3.47 -22.18 8.74
C ASP A 453 -3.76 -23.69 8.75
N ALA A 454 -3.01 -24.48 9.53
CA ALA A 454 -3.18 -25.93 9.62
C ALA A 454 -4.51 -26.38 10.26
N ILE A 455 -5.16 -25.53 11.05
CA ILE A 455 -6.50 -25.77 11.61
C ILE A 455 -7.57 -25.28 10.63
N MET A 456 -7.37 -24.13 10.00
CA MET A 456 -8.31 -23.55 9.04
C MET A 456 -8.41 -24.37 7.75
N GLU A 457 -7.31 -24.99 7.30
CA GLU A 457 -7.32 -25.92 6.19
C GLU A 457 -8.21 -27.15 6.48
N GLN A 458 -8.18 -27.68 7.72
CA GLN A 458 -9.05 -28.79 8.13
C GLN A 458 -10.53 -28.40 8.13
N ILE A 459 -10.88 -27.21 8.63
CA ILE A 459 -12.25 -26.69 8.62
C ILE A 459 -12.75 -26.56 7.18
N THR A 460 -11.94 -25.96 6.30
CA THR A 460 -12.29 -25.75 4.88
C THR A 460 -12.49 -27.08 4.14
N GLN A 461 -11.65 -28.08 4.41
CA GLN A 461 -11.82 -29.43 3.84
C GLN A 461 -13.09 -30.13 4.38
N GLN A 462 -13.45 -29.91 5.65
CA GLN A 462 -14.61 -30.54 6.27
C GLN A 462 -15.94 -29.98 5.72
N GLU A 463 -16.08 -28.64 5.59
CA GLU A 463 -17.24 -28.03 4.92
C GLU A 463 -17.40 -28.53 3.48
N GLN A 464 -16.29 -28.67 2.75
CA GLN A 464 -16.30 -29.14 1.36
C GLN A 464 -16.73 -30.62 1.25
N GLN A 465 -16.48 -31.43 2.27
CA GLN A 465 -16.99 -32.81 2.38
C GLN A 465 -18.49 -32.86 2.68
N GLU A 466 -19.00 -32.03 3.60
CA GLU A 466 -20.43 -31.98 3.91
C GLU A 466 -21.26 -31.43 2.74
N GLN A 467 -20.76 -30.42 2.00
CA GLN A 467 -21.40 -29.98 0.76
C GLN A 467 -21.49 -31.11 -0.28
N GLN A 468 -20.46 -31.93 -0.45
CA GLN A 468 -20.52 -33.08 -1.36
C GLN A 468 -21.57 -34.11 -0.94
N GLN A 469 -21.72 -34.39 0.37
CA GLN A 469 -22.78 -35.29 0.84
C GLN A 469 -24.19 -34.71 0.66
N GLN A 470 -24.41 -33.42 0.95
CA GLN A 470 -25.70 -32.77 0.68
C GLN A 470 -26.06 -32.79 -0.81
N GLN A 471 -25.09 -32.55 -1.69
CA GLN A 471 -25.32 -32.56 -3.14
C GLN A 471 -25.64 -33.98 -3.64
N GLN A 472 -25.02 -35.03 -3.09
CA GLN A 472 -25.43 -36.42 -3.36
C GLN A 472 -26.83 -36.75 -2.84
N GLN A 473 -27.22 -36.28 -1.64
CA GLN A 473 -28.59 -36.49 -1.13
C GLN A 473 -29.66 -35.81 -1.98
N GLN A 474 -29.44 -34.56 -2.42
CA GLN A 474 -30.35 -33.91 -3.37
C GLN A 474 -30.46 -34.69 -4.69
N GLN A 475 -29.33 -35.18 -5.22
CA GLN A 475 -29.33 -35.96 -6.47
C GLN A 475 -30.08 -37.30 -6.32
N GLN A 476 -30.00 -37.97 -5.17
CA GLN A 476 -30.81 -39.15 -4.86
C GLN A 476 -32.31 -38.82 -4.73
N GLN A 477 -32.68 -37.75 -4.02
CA GLN A 477 -34.09 -37.32 -3.93
C GLN A 477 -34.67 -37.01 -5.31
N GLN A 478 -33.92 -36.30 -6.16
CA GLN A 478 -34.37 -35.94 -7.50
C GLN A 478 -34.55 -37.18 -8.39
N GLN A 479 -33.68 -38.19 -8.27
CA GLN A 479 -33.86 -39.48 -8.95
C GLN A 479 -35.11 -40.23 -8.47
N GLN A 480 -35.39 -40.20 -7.17
CA GLN A 480 -36.56 -40.84 -6.58
C GLN A 480 -37.86 -40.16 -7.01
N GLN A 481 -37.86 -38.82 -7.11
CA GLN A 481 -38.98 -38.03 -7.62
C GLN A 481 -39.26 -38.33 -9.10
N GLN A 482 -38.21 -38.39 -9.93
CA GLN A 482 -38.33 -38.69 -11.36
C GLN A 482 -38.86 -40.11 -11.62
N GLN A 483 -38.48 -41.08 -10.78
CA GLN A 483 -39.01 -42.45 -10.82
C GLN A 483 -40.49 -42.51 -10.39
N GLN A 484 -40.91 -41.64 -9.47
CA GLN A 484 -42.30 -41.54 -9.03
C GLN A 484 -43.20 -40.85 -10.08
N GLU A 485 -42.72 -39.79 -10.74
CA GLU A 485 -43.40 -39.17 -11.89
C GLU A 485 -43.57 -40.19 -13.04
N GLN A 486 -42.53 -40.94 -13.38
CA GLN A 486 -42.59 -41.93 -14.45
C GLN A 486 -43.62 -43.05 -14.17
N GLN A 487 -43.74 -43.48 -12.91
CA GLN A 487 -44.75 -44.46 -12.49
C GLN A 487 -46.18 -43.86 -12.52
N GLN A 488 -46.33 -42.58 -12.16
CA GLN A 488 -47.62 -41.88 -12.22
C GLN A 488 -48.07 -41.62 -13.67
N GLN A 489 -47.13 -41.31 -14.58
CA GLN A 489 -47.39 -41.18 -16.02
C GLN A 489 -47.87 -42.51 -16.63
N GLN A 490 -47.32 -43.63 -16.17
CA GLN A 490 -47.70 -44.97 -16.63
C GLN A 490 -49.14 -45.32 -16.22
N GLN A 491 -49.55 -45.03 -14.97
CA GLN A 491 -50.95 -45.17 -14.55
C GLN A 491 -51.90 -44.26 -15.34
N GLN A 492 -51.49 -43.01 -15.62
CA GLN A 492 -52.31 -42.08 -16.40
C GLN A 492 -52.51 -42.58 -17.85
N GLN A 493 -51.51 -43.25 -18.41
CA GLN A 493 -51.58 -43.83 -19.75
C GLN A 493 -52.47 -45.09 -19.82
N GLU A 494 -52.45 -45.95 -18.80
CA GLU A 494 -53.43 -47.06 -18.67
C GLU A 494 -54.86 -46.54 -18.54
N GLN A 495 -55.07 -45.51 -17.71
CA GLN A 495 -56.41 -44.94 -17.50
C GLN A 495 -56.98 -44.30 -18.77
N GLN A 496 -56.14 -43.59 -19.55
CA GLN A 496 -56.54 -43.01 -20.83
C GLN A 496 -56.84 -44.09 -21.89
N GLN A 497 -56.15 -45.23 -21.85
CA GLN A 497 -56.42 -46.37 -22.74
C GLN A 497 -57.76 -47.07 -22.37
N GLN A 498 -58.14 -47.08 -21.10
CA GLN A 498 -59.45 -47.57 -20.64
C GLN A 498 -60.61 -46.65 -21.07
N GLU A 499 -60.47 -45.32 -20.94
CA GLU A 499 -61.48 -44.37 -21.44
C GLU A 499 -61.65 -44.47 -22.96
N GLN A 500 -60.56 -44.64 -23.71
CA GLN A 500 -60.63 -44.77 -25.17
C GLN A 500 -61.36 -46.05 -25.61
N GLN A 501 -61.27 -47.15 -24.85
CA GLN A 501 -62.08 -48.35 -25.08
C GLN A 501 -63.57 -48.14 -24.78
N GLN A 502 -63.92 -47.41 -23.71
CA GLN A 502 -65.33 -47.08 -23.43
C GLN A 502 -65.94 -46.14 -24.48
N GLN A 503 -65.22 -45.10 -24.93
CA GLN A 503 -65.71 -44.23 -26.01
C GLN A 503 -65.97 -45.02 -27.31
N GLN A 504 -65.10 -45.97 -27.66
CA GLN A 504 -65.28 -46.77 -28.88
C GLN A 504 -66.53 -47.66 -28.82
N GLN A 505 -66.90 -48.19 -27.64
CA GLN A 505 -68.17 -48.90 -27.45
C GLN A 505 -69.39 -47.96 -27.53
N GLN A 506 -69.34 -46.77 -26.92
CA GLN A 506 -70.45 -45.82 -26.96
C GLN A 506 -70.70 -45.29 -28.38
N GLN A 507 -69.63 -45.02 -29.15
CA GLN A 507 -69.74 -44.54 -30.51
C GLN A 507 -70.36 -45.59 -31.45
N GLN A 508 -70.14 -46.88 -31.20
CA GLN A 508 -70.76 -47.97 -31.97
C GLN A 508 -72.27 -48.07 -31.75
N GLN A 509 -72.78 -47.80 -30.53
CA GLN A 509 -74.22 -47.69 -30.28
C GLN A 509 -74.86 -46.47 -30.94
N GLN A 510 -74.22 -45.29 -30.89
CA GLN A 510 -74.75 -44.09 -31.57
C GLN A 510 -74.83 -44.27 -33.10
N GLN A 511 -73.84 -44.94 -33.70
CA GLN A 511 -73.83 -45.15 -35.15
C GLN A 511 -74.99 -46.04 -35.62
N GLN A 512 -75.43 -47.01 -34.79
CA GLN A 512 -76.60 -47.83 -35.09
C GLN A 512 -77.93 -47.05 -35.04
N GLN A 513 -78.10 -46.12 -34.09
CA GLN A 513 -79.29 -45.24 -34.07
C GLN A 513 -79.31 -44.24 -35.23
N GLN A 514 -78.17 -43.67 -35.61
CA GLN A 514 -78.10 -42.74 -36.75
C GLN A 514 -78.48 -43.40 -38.08
N GLN A 515 -78.14 -44.68 -38.27
CA GLN A 515 -78.47 -45.40 -39.50
C GLN A 515 -79.98 -45.62 -39.69
N GLN A 516 -80.76 -45.80 -38.60
CA GLN A 516 -82.22 -45.85 -38.69
C GLN A 516 -82.85 -44.48 -39.02
N GLN A 517 -82.35 -43.37 -38.46
CA GLN A 517 -82.88 -42.05 -38.80
C GLN A 517 -82.57 -41.64 -40.26
N GLN A 518 -81.40 -42.01 -40.79
CA GLN A 518 -81.07 -41.71 -42.20
C GLN A 518 -82.01 -42.41 -43.20
N GLN A 519 -82.50 -43.63 -42.88
CA GLN A 519 -83.45 -44.33 -43.75
C GLN A 519 -84.82 -43.62 -43.82
N GLN A 520 -85.30 -43.02 -42.72
CA GLN A 520 -86.53 -42.21 -42.75
C GLN A 520 -86.34 -40.88 -43.50
N GLN A 521 -85.20 -40.19 -43.35
CA GLN A 521 -84.98 -38.93 -44.08
C GLN A 521 -84.84 -39.12 -45.60
N GLN A 522 -84.28 -40.24 -46.08
CA GLN A 522 -84.22 -40.50 -47.52
C GLN A 522 -85.61 -40.63 -48.16
N GLN A 523 -86.62 -41.18 -47.47
CA GLN A 523 -87.98 -41.25 -48.01
C GLN A 523 -88.64 -39.87 -48.14
N GLN A 524 -88.38 -38.92 -47.24
CA GLN A 524 -88.90 -37.54 -47.39
C GLN A 524 -88.14 -36.72 -48.46
N GLN A 525 -86.82 -36.87 -48.58
CA GLN A 525 -86.07 -36.12 -49.60
C GLN A 525 -86.46 -36.47 -51.04
N GLN A 526 -86.90 -37.70 -51.30
CA GLN A 526 -87.32 -38.11 -52.65
C GLN A 526 -88.60 -37.39 -53.12
N GLN A 527 -89.49 -36.98 -52.20
CA GLN A 527 -90.65 -36.15 -52.56
C GLN A 527 -90.28 -34.68 -52.83
N GLN A 528 -89.32 -34.10 -52.09
CA GLN A 528 -88.91 -32.70 -52.33
C GLN A 528 -88.11 -32.50 -53.63
N GLN A 529 -87.34 -33.49 -54.08
CA GLN A 529 -86.59 -33.36 -55.35
C GLN A 529 -87.51 -33.25 -56.59
N GLN A 530 -88.72 -33.84 -56.58
CA GLN A 530 -89.69 -33.64 -57.66
C GLN A 530 -90.23 -32.20 -57.75
N GLN A 531 -90.21 -31.42 -56.66
CA GLN A 531 -90.61 -30.01 -56.71
C GLN A 531 -89.46 -29.07 -57.15
N GLN A 532 -88.22 -29.30 -56.72
CA GLN A 532 -87.11 -28.38 -57.08
C GLN A 532 -86.70 -28.40 -58.56
N GLN A 533 -86.98 -29.48 -59.31
CA GLN A 533 -86.78 -29.47 -60.77
C GLN A 533 -87.60 -28.39 -61.50
N LYS A 534 -88.72 -27.91 -60.94
CA LYS A 534 -89.54 -26.84 -61.55
C LYS A 534 -89.00 -25.42 -61.38
N GLN A 535 -87.93 -25.18 -60.61
CA GLN A 535 -87.43 -23.81 -60.35
C GLN A 535 -86.00 -23.51 -60.82
N LYS A 536 -85.07 -24.47 -60.82
CA LYS A 536 -83.64 -24.21 -61.15
C LYS A 536 -83.30 -24.19 -62.65
N GLN A 537 -84.26 -23.83 -63.50
CA GLN A 537 -84.00 -23.46 -64.91
C GLN A 537 -83.59 -21.98 -65.07
N LYS A 538 -83.54 -21.18 -63.99
CA LYS A 538 -83.11 -19.77 -64.01
C LYS A 538 -81.73 -19.55 -63.37
N GLN A 539 -80.89 -18.82 -64.11
CA GLN A 539 -79.68 -18.08 -63.71
C GLN A 539 -78.43 -18.87 -63.24
N LYS A 540 -77.45 -18.98 -64.16
CA LYS A 540 -76.00 -19.12 -63.90
C LYS A 540 -75.36 -17.73 -63.77
N GLN A 541 -74.26 -17.57 -63.00
CA GLN A 541 -72.89 -17.19 -63.48
C GLN A 541 -71.91 -16.66 -62.38
N LYS A 542 -70.64 -17.15 -62.41
CA LYS A 542 -69.31 -16.56 -61.99
C LYS A 542 -69.03 -16.23 -60.49
N ILE A 543 -67.90 -16.54 -59.78
CA ILE A 543 -66.51 -17.10 -60.01
C ILE A 543 -65.44 -16.04 -60.47
N LYS A 544 -64.19 -15.85 -59.92
CA LYS A 544 -63.24 -16.57 -58.98
C LYS A 544 -62.25 -15.59 -58.22
N PRO A 545 -61.59 -15.95 -57.08
CA PRO A 545 -60.55 -15.14 -56.36
C PRO A 545 -59.07 -15.69 -56.43
N ALA A 546 -58.05 -15.03 -55.81
CA ALA A 546 -56.63 -15.51 -55.66
C ALA A 546 -55.74 -14.77 -54.58
N SER A 547 -54.42 -15.12 -54.47
CA SER A 547 -53.50 -15.07 -53.28
C SER A 547 -51.96 -14.91 -53.60
N THR A 548 -51.01 -15.41 -52.74
CA THR A 548 -49.59 -15.92 -53.04
C THR A 548 -48.37 -14.92 -52.91
N LYS A 549 -47.10 -15.19 -52.48
CA LYS A 549 -46.35 -16.20 -51.62
C LYS A 549 -44.83 -15.79 -51.34
N TYR A 550 -44.21 -16.30 -50.24
CA TYR A 550 -42.75 -16.59 -50.00
C TYR A 550 -41.70 -15.42 -50.00
N VAL A 551 -40.35 -15.54 -49.75
CA VAL A 551 -39.34 -16.66 -49.64
C VAL A 551 -38.07 -16.30 -48.78
N ILE A 552 -37.11 -17.23 -48.55
CA ILE A 552 -35.74 -17.06 -47.94
C ILE A 552 -34.67 -17.88 -48.74
N PRO A 553 -33.35 -17.57 -48.66
CA PRO A 553 -32.25 -18.54 -48.84
C PRO A 553 -31.15 -18.50 -47.72
N LEU A 554 -30.11 -19.36 -47.80
CA LEU A 554 -29.15 -19.69 -46.69
C LEU A 554 -27.81 -20.27 -47.23
N THR A 555 -26.63 -20.00 -46.62
CA THR A 555 -25.45 -20.94 -46.56
C THR A 555 -24.22 -20.49 -45.71
N THR A 556 -23.88 -21.28 -44.67
CA THR A 556 -22.57 -21.91 -44.30
C THR A 556 -21.23 -21.15 -44.46
N SER A 557 -20.23 -21.24 -43.56
CA SER A 557 -19.95 -22.11 -42.39
C SER A 557 -18.68 -21.60 -41.63
N THR A 558 -18.07 -22.19 -40.58
CA THR A 558 -18.21 -23.47 -39.82
C THR A 558 -17.56 -23.34 -38.42
N ASN A 559 -18.07 -24.10 -37.43
CA ASN A 559 -17.43 -24.85 -36.31
C ASN A 559 -16.23 -24.30 -35.48
N ASP A 560 -16.07 -24.56 -34.17
CA ASP A 560 -16.92 -24.84 -32.97
C ASP A 560 -16.02 -25.29 -31.77
N PRO A 561 -16.52 -25.66 -30.57
CA PRO A 561 -17.29 -24.95 -29.53
C PRO A 561 -16.41 -24.76 -28.23
N TYR A 562 -16.80 -24.11 -27.11
CA TYR A 562 -17.99 -24.31 -26.27
C TYR A 562 -18.38 -23.11 -25.37
N MET A 563 -19.69 -23.02 -25.15
CA MET A 563 -20.47 -22.34 -24.09
C MET A 563 -19.91 -22.55 -22.66
N GLN A 564 -20.08 -21.69 -21.65
CA GLN A 564 -20.85 -20.43 -21.44
C GLN A 564 -22.39 -20.53 -21.37
N LEU A 565 -22.98 -20.42 -20.17
CA LEU A 565 -24.35 -19.93 -19.87
C LEU A 565 -24.47 -19.61 -18.34
N PRO A 566 -25.36 -18.69 -17.88
CA PRO A 566 -25.45 -18.26 -16.48
C PRO A 566 -26.80 -18.57 -15.77
N ILE A 567 -26.84 -18.34 -14.45
CA ILE A 567 -28.02 -18.05 -13.60
C ILE A 567 -27.47 -17.09 -12.53
N GLU A 568 -27.90 -15.84 -12.30
CA GLU A 568 -29.21 -15.21 -12.10
C GLU A 568 -29.80 -15.40 -10.69
N LEU A 569 -30.50 -14.39 -10.17
CA LEU A 569 -30.67 -14.11 -8.74
C LEU A 569 -32.15 -14.14 -8.33
N THR A 570 -32.53 -14.98 -7.37
CA THR A 570 -33.88 -14.97 -6.77
C THR A 570 -33.86 -15.10 -5.26
N SER A 571 -34.51 -14.15 -4.59
CA SER A 571 -34.75 -14.09 -3.15
C SER A 571 -35.82 -15.06 -2.66
N VAL A 572 -35.68 -15.58 -1.44
CA VAL A 572 -36.79 -16.23 -0.68
C VAL A 572 -36.82 -15.68 0.75
N THR A 573 -38.02 -15.39 1.24
CA THR A 573 -38.33 -14.86 2.58
C THR A 573 -38.56 -15.97 3.62
N PRO A 574 -38.39 -15.71 4.94
CA PRO A 574 -38.45 -16.74 5.97
C PRO A 574 -39.87 -17.24 6.29
N TYR A 575 -39.97 -18.45 6.84
CA TYR A 575 -41.19 -18.99 7.46
C TYR A 575 -40.89 -19.81 8.72
N ASP A 576 -41.53 -19.42 9.84
CA ASP A 576 -41.61 -20.20 11.07
C ASP A 576 -42.67 -21.32 10.98
N ALA A 577 -42.35 -22.52 11.49
CA ALA A 577 -43.38 -23.50 11.89
C ALA A 577 -42.89 -24.48 12.99
N LYS A 578 -43.60 -24.49 14.12
CA LYS A 578 -43.32 -25.31 15.32
C LYS A 578 -43.43 -26.83 15.10
N ARG A 579 -42.53 -27.56 15.79
CA ARG A 579 -42.70 -28.85 16.51
C ARG A 579 -43.83 -29.82 16.07
N THR A 580 -43.46 -31.09 15.96
CA THR A 580 -43.93 -32.16 16.87
C THR A 580 -42.83 -33.24 16.96
N ALA A 581 -42.74 -33.96 18.09
CA ALA A 581 -41.67 -34.90 18.36
C ALA A 581 -42.07 -36.36 18.04
N LEU A 582 -41.10 -37.17 17.63
CA LEU A 582 -41.08 -38.60 17.86
C LEU A 582 -39.65 -39.03 18.18
N ALA A 583 -39.46 -39.86 19.22
CA ALA A 583 -38.14 -40.32 19.63
C ALA A 583 -37.86 -41.72 19.09
N THR A 584 -36.71 -41.91 18.44
CA THR A 584 -36.20 -43.24 18.07
C THR A 584 -34.70 -43.28 18.29
N SER A 585 -34.27 -44.05 19.29
CA SER A 585 -32.85 -44.13 19.67
C SER A 585 -32.03 -44.77 18.54
N SER A 586 -31.05 -44.02 18.02
CA SER A 586 -30.07 -44.50 17.05
C SER A 586 -28.68 -44.08 17.51
N THR A 587 -27.90 -45.04 18.01
CA THR A 587 -26.57 -44.79 18.58
C THR A 587 -25.53 -44.62 17.47
N THR A 588 -25.57 -43.49 16.76
CA THR A 588 -24.53 -43.12 15.80
C THR A 588 -23.23 -42.81 16.55
N THR A 589 -22.15 -43.50 16.18
CA THR A 589 -20.83 -43.30 16.79
C THR A 589 -20.35 -41.87 16.62
N LEU A 590 -19.94 -41.24 17.74
CA LEU A 590 -19.21 -39.97 17.73
C LEU A 590 -17.94 -40.11 16.89
N ILE A 591 -17.97 -39.54 15.68
CA ILE A 591 -16.76 -39.19 14.95
C ILE A 591 -16.09 -38.06 15.74
N ASN A 592 -14.78 -38.17 15.98
CA ASN A 592 -14.02 -37.14 16.69
C ASN A 592 -13.85 -35.89 15.80
N THR A 593 -14.89 -35.06 15.73
CA THR A 593 -14.75 -33.66 15.32
C THR A 593 -13.79 -32.95 16.28
N PRO A 594 -12.73 -32.28 15.82
CA PRO A 594 -11.95 -31.42 16.70
C PRO A 594 -12.88 -30.33 17.27
N LYS A 595 -12.80 -30.09 18.58
CA LYS A 595 -13.53 -28.97 19.20
C LYS A 595 -12.81 -27.68 18.83
N ILE A 596 -13.27 -27.04 17.75
CA ILE A 596 -12.71 -25.77 17.27
C ILE A 596 -13.19 -24.67 18.23
N THR A 597 -12.24 -23.89 18.77
CA THR A 597 -12.50 -22.77 19.68
C THR A 597 -11.59 -21.59 19.33
N LEU A 598 -11.88 -20.39 19.83
CA LEU A 598 -11.09 -19.18 19.51
C LEU A 598 -9.68 -19.16 20.11
N GLN A 599 -9.28 -20.16 20.91
CA GLN A 599 -7.88 -20.35 21.32
C GLN A 599 -6.92 -20.46 20.12
N VAL A 600 -7.40 -20.91 18.95
CA VAL A 600 -6.61 -20.92 17.71
C VAL A 600 -6.01 -19.55 17.38
N PHE A 601 -6.73 -18.45 17.69
CA PHE A 601 -6.29 -17.09 17.39
C PHE A 601 -5.51 -16.40 18.51
N GLU A 602 -5.50 -16.93 19.74
CA GLU A 602 -4.78 -16.29 20.87
C GLU A 602 -3.27 -16.08 20.61
N PRO A 603 -2.53 -16.99 19.93
CA PRO A 603 -1.15 -16.70 19.53
C PRO A 603 -1.02 -15.45 18.66
N ALA A 604 -1.88 -15.31 17.65
CA ALA A 604 -1.90 -14.13 16.77
C ALA A 604 -2.37 -12.87 17.51
N ARG A 605 -3.41 -12.97 18.35
CA ARG A 605 -3.95 -11.85 19.13
C ARG A 605 -2.97 -11.34 20.19
N SER A 606 -2.22 -12.24 20.83
CA SER A 606 -1.12 -11.87 21.72
C SER A 606 -0.02 -11.11 20.95
N GLU A 607 0.45 -11.63 19.81
CA GLU A 607 1.44 -10.93 18.99
C GLU A 607 0.96 -9.57 18.46
N VAL A 608 -0.30 -9.47 18.01
CA VAL A 608 -0.91 -8.21 17.56
C VAL A 608 -1.04 -7.20 18.71
N PHE A 609 -1.43 -7.64 19.90
CA PHE A 609 -1.44 -6.78 21.10
C PHE A 609 -0.05 -6.22 21.41
N TRP A 610 1.00 -7.05 21.36
CA TRP A 610 2.38 -6.60 21.57
C TRP A 610 2.91 -5.71 20.43
N ASN A 611 2.48 -5.90 19.18
CA ASN A 611 2.75 -4.97 18.08
C ASN A 611 2.16 -3.58 18.38
N ILE A 612 0.90 -3.51 18.84
CA ILE A 612 0.25 -2.25 19.24
C ILE A 612 0.99 -1.62 20.43
N PHE A 613 1.26 -2.39 21.49
CA PHE A 613 1.86 -1.91 22.73
C PHE A 613 3.31 -1.44 22.57
N SER A 614 4.10 -2.06 21.69
CA SER A 614 5.50 -1.69 21.46
C SER A 614 5.73 -0.67 20.33
N GLY A 615 4.84 -0.63 19.32
CA GLY A 615 4.96 0.27 18.17
C GLY A 615 4.13 1.55 18.27
N LEU A 616 2.83 1.41 18.55
CA LEU A 616 1.84 2.48 18.42
C LEU A 616 1.54 3.19 19.76
N PHE A 617 1.18 2.42 20.79
CA PHE A 617 0.72 2.95 22.07
C PHE A 617 1.69 3.95 22.74
N PRO A 618 3.04 3.78 22.67
CA PRO A 618 3.97 4.78 23.22
C PRO A 618 3.85 6.16 22.58
N LYS A 619 3.38 6.26 21.34
CA LYS A 619 3.17 7.54 20.64
C LYS A 619 1.90 8.23 21.11
N VAL A 620 0.83 7.46 21.31
CA VAL A 620 -0.46 7.95 21.81
C VAL A 620 -0.31 8.42 23.26
N VAL A 621 0.37 7.62 24.08
CA VAL A 621 0.79 8.00 25.44
C VAL A 621 1.67 9.26 25.43
N ALA A 622 2.64 9.39 24.51
CA ALA A 622 3.48 10.59 24.46
C ALA A 622 2.69 11.86 24.08
N ALA A 623 1.75 11.77 23.14
CA ALA A 623 0.93 12.90 22.68
C ALA A 623 -0.11 13.33 23.72
N ALA A 624 -0.87 12.39 24.28
CA ALA A 624 -1.84 12.66 25.34
C ALA A 624 -1.19 13.26 26.61
N ASN A 625 0.12 13.10 26.77
CA ASN A 625 0.92 13.67 27.84
C ASN A 625 1.74 14.92 27.44
N SER A 626 1.49 15.49 26.25
CA SER A 626 2.12 16.72 25.76
C SER A 626 1.15 17.85 25.43
N ASP A 627 -0.15 17.58 25.53
CA ASP A 627 -1.23 18.57 25.39
C ASP A 627 -1.68 19.15 26.77
N ASP A 628 -1.04 18.69 27.86
CA ASP A 628 -1.02 19.24 29.24
C ASP A 628 0.25 20.12 29.46
#